data_AF-A0A958IRQ9-F1
#
_entry.id   AF-A0A958IRQ9-F1
#
_cell.length_a   1.000
_cell.length_b   1.000
_cell.length_c   1.000
_cell.angle_alpha   90.00
_cell.angle_beta   90.00
_cell.angle_gamma   90.00
#
_symmetry.space_group_name_H-M   'P 1'
#
loop_
_entity.id
_entity.type
_entity.pdbx_description
1 polymer ?
#
loop_
_entity_poly.entity_id
_entity_poly.type
_entity_poly.pdbx_seq_one_letter_code
_entity_poly.pdbx_strand_id
1 'polypeptide(L)'
;MHLHYFTLSRQSDFLHPLLSGSVITDSYTQRKNEWVIALSRTGQEAGVLQLCCDGQFPYILHLDHSRRGDNSTGVMEELVGWGIAGIGILPGERIIEITFRGREERLWLQFFTARSNFFLIDGAGDVINAFKNARAHIGKGYQLAERRLPDPFEMPPGNFTAVLQSASGDTIGKALKGFQYLSKPLIRELCFRCELAPETPVSALSGAQIALLADTCRV
;
A
#
# COMPACT_ATOMS: atom_id res chain seq x y z
N MET A 1 2.47 -14.39 -1.00
CA MET A 1 1.39 -13.68 -1.74
C MET A 1 1.70 -12.19 -1.66
N HIS A 2 1.70 -11.45 -2.77
CA HIS A 2 2.05 -10.02 -2.73
C HIS A 2 0.79 -9.19 -2.54
N LEU A 3 0.75 -8.35 -1.49
CA LEU A 3 -0.30 -7.34 -1.37
C LEU A 3 -0.24 -6.39 -2.56
N HIS A 4 -1.38 -6.27 -3.22
CA HIS A 4 -1.54 -5.56 -4.46
C HIS A 4 -1.97 -4.11 -4.21
N TYR A 5 -1.60 -3.17 -5.09
CA TYR A 5 -2.01 -1.76 -4.97
C TYR A 5 -3.53 -1.62 -4.78
N PHE A 6 -4.34 -2.17 -5.71
CA PHE A 6 -5.80 -2.11 -5.60
C PHE A 6 -6.35 -2.72 -4.29
N THR A 7 -5.76 -3.82 -3.81
CA THR A 7 -6.16 -4.42 -2.53
C THR A 7 -5.84 -3.48 -1.37
N LEU A 8 -4.64 -2.90 -1.35
CA LEU A 8 -4.23 -1.93 -0.33
C LEU A 8 -5.09 -0.66 -0.37
N SER A 9 -5.44 -0.18 -1.56
CA SER A 9 -6.34 0.98 -1.71
C SER A 9 -7.69 0.70 -1.08
N ARG A 10 -8.35 -0.41 -1.44
CA ARG A 10 -9.64 -0.79 -0.85
C ARG A 10 -9.54 -1.05 0.65
N GLN A 11 -8.41 -1.61 1.09
CA GLN A 11 -8.14 -1.83 2.50
C GLN A 11 -8.00 -0.50 3.25
N SER A 12 -7.30 0.48 2.68
CA SER A 12 -7.21 1.84 3.24
C SER A 12 -8.57 2.51 3.30
N ASP A 13 -9.39 2.41 2.25
CA ASP A 13 -10.76 2.94 2.23
C ASP A 13 -11.63 2.32 3.34
N PHE A 14 -11.52 1.00 3.52
CA PHE A 14 -12.22 0.27 4.57
C PHE A 14 -11.76 0.68 5.97
N LEU A 15 -10.45 0.86 6.17
CA LEU A 15 -9.87 1.23 7.45
C LEU A 15 -10.09 2.71 7.78
N HIS A 16 -10.24 3.58 6.78
CA HIS A 16 -10.41 5.02 6.98
C HIS A 16 -11.48 5.39 8.00
N PRO A 17 -12.75 4.98 7.85
CA PRO A 17 -13.79 5.32 8.83
C PRO A 17 -13.59 4.65 10.20
N LEU A 18 -12.86 3.54 10.28
CA LEU A 18 -12.60 2.78 11.51
C LEU A 18 -11.50 3.44 12.36
N LEU A 19 -10.44 3.90 11.69
CA LEU A 19 -9.24 4.43 12.35
C LEU A 19 -9.29 5.95 12.56
N SER A 20 -9.97 6.68 11.68
CA SER A 20 -9.99 8.13 11.74
C SER A 20 -10.68 8.63 13.01
N GLY A 21 -9.97 9.47 13.75
CA GLY A 21 -10.39 9.99 15.04
C GLY A 21 -10.15 9.10 16.25
N SER A 22 -9.57 7.93 16.05
CA SER A 22 -9.03 7.12 17.14
C SER A 22 -7.72 7.72 17.67
N VAL A 23 -7.41 7.43 18.93
CA VAL A 23 -6.16 7.78 19.61
C VAL A 23 -5.36 6.51 19.85
N ILE A 24 -4.07 6.55 19.53
CA ILE A 24 -3.15 5.43 19.80
C ILE A 24 -2.92 5.36 21.31
N THR A 25 -3.26 4.25 21.94
CA THR A 25 -3.12 4.05 23.39
C THR A 25 -1.94 3.18 23.76
N ASP A 26 -1.48 2.33 22.84
CA ASP A 26 -0.34 1.45 23.04
C ASP A 26 0.26 1.05 21.69
N SER A 27 1.51 0.63 21.69
CA SER A 27 2.25 0.26 20.48
C SER A 27 3.34 -0.77 20.81
N TYR A 28 3.16 -2.00 20.35
CA TYR A 28 4.00 -3.12 20.77
C TYR A 28 4.13 -4.24 19.73
N THR A 29 5.13 -5.10 19.92
CA THR A 29 5.31 -6.36 19.18
C THR A 29 5.29 -7.54 20.14
N GLN A 30 4.68 -8.65 19.71
CA GLN A 30 4.75 -9.96 20.39
C GLN A 30 5.37 -11.04 19.49
N ARG A 31 5.38 -10.81 18.18
CA ARG A 31 5.87 -11.73 17.16
C ARG A 31 6.80 -10.99 16.22
N LYS A 32 7.84 -11.69 15.76
CA LYS A 32 8.77 -11.15 14.78
C LYS A 32 8.01 -10.66 13.55
N ASN A 33 8.36 -9.46 13.07
CA ASN A 33 7.75 -8.78 11.92
C ASN A 33 6.28 -8.35 12.10
N GLU A 34 5.70 -8.52 13.29
CA GLU A 34 4.33 -8.12 13.62
C GLU A 34 4.33 -6.95 14.60
N TRP A 35 3.51 -5.96 14.32
CA TRP A 35 3.33 -4.75 15.12
C TRP A 35 1.85 -4.56 15.40
N VAL A 36 1.52 -4.31 16.67
CA VAL A 36 0.17 -4.04 17.14
C VAL A 36 0.11 -2.60 17.62
N ILE A 37 -0.85 -1.85 17.11
CA ILE A 37 -1.19 -0.50 17.54
C ILE A 37 -2.55 -0.58 18.23
N ALA A 38 -2.60 -0.32 19.53
CA ALA A 38 -3.86 -0.27 20.26
C ALA A 38 -4.53 1.10 20.07
N LEU A 39 -5.84 1.07 19.92
CA LEU A 39 -6.64 2.23 19.54
C LEU A 39 -7.78 2.42 20.54
N SER A 40 -8.07 3.67 20.85
CA SER A 40 -9.28 4.05 21.58
C SER A 40 -10.05 5.11 20.81
N ARG A 41 -11.37 5.06 20.86
CA ARG A 41 -12.25 6.07 20.27
C ARG A 41 -13.41 6.32 21.21
N THR A 42 -13.73 7.59 21.42
CA THR A 42 -14.81 8.00 22.33
C THR A 42 -16.13 7.34 21.92
N GLY A 43 -16.74 6.61 22.85
CA GLY A 43 -18.03 5.94 22.63
C GLY A 43 -17.95 4.63 21.82
N GLN A 44 -16.76 4.07 21.62
CA GLN A 44 -16.56 2.78 20.95
C GLN A 44 -15.66 1.85 21.79
N GLU A 45 -15.78 0.54 21.56
CA GLU A 45 -14.87 -0.44 22.15
C GLU A 45 -13.44 -0.25 21.61
N ALA A 46 -12.45 -0.60 22.44
CA ALA A 46 -11.05 -0.47 22.08
C ALA A 46 -10.66 -1.54 21.06
N GLY A 47 -10.31 -1.12 19.85
CA GLY A 47 -9.79 -2.00 18.80
C GLY A 47 -8.26 -1.97 18.73
N VAL A 48 -7.70 -2.82 17.87
CA VAL A 48 -6.29 -2.76 17.49
C VAL A 48 -6.10 -2.83 15.99
N LEU A 49 -5.02 -2.22 15.53
CA LEU A 49 -4.48 -2.42 14.19
C LEU A 49 -3.28 -3.36 14.29
N GLN A 50 -3.39 -4.54 13.69
CA GLN A 50 -2.31 -5.52 13.61
C GLN A 50 -1.68 -5.48 12.22
N LEU A 51 -0.37 -5.26 12.19
CA LEU A 51 0.42 -4.99 11.01
C LEU A 51 1.53 -6.04 10.90
N CYS A 52 1.68 -6.64 9.73
CA CYS A 52 2.77 -7.57 9.46
C CYS A 52 3.56 -7.13 8.25
N CYS A 53 4.86 -6.94 8.45
CA CYS A 53 5.82 -6.63 7.39
C CYS A 53 6.63 -7.86 6.98
N ASP A 54 6.12 -9.07 7.19
CA ASP A 54 6.74 -10.28 6.69
C ASP A 54 6.77 -10.28 5.15
N GLY A 55 7.85 -10.80 4.56
CA GLY A 55 8.02 -10.75 3.11
C GLY A 55 7.14 -11.73 2.34
N GLN A 56 6.70 -12.81 2.99
CA GLN A 56 5.87 -13.85 2.40
C GLN A 56 4.37 -13.58 2.60
N PHE A 57 4.01 -13.13 3.80
CA PHE A 57 2.63 -12.91 4.23
C PHE A 57 2.45 -11.56 4.93
N PRO A 58 2.68 -10.43 4.23
CA PRO A 58 2.36 -9.13 4.79
C PRO A 58 0.84 -8.97 4.92
N TYR A 59 0.40 -8.27 5.97
CA TYR A 59 -1.02 -7.98 6.19
C TYR A 59 -1.24 -6.72 7.03
N ILE A 60 -2.47 -6.23 7.00
CA ILE A 60 -3.01 -5.19 7.88
C ILE A 60 -4.43 -5.61 8.27
N LEU A 61 -4.68 -5.71 9.57
CA LEU A 61 -5.95 -6.20 10.12
C LEU A 61 -6.43 -5.25 11.20
N HIS A 62 -7.72 -4.92 11.17
CA HIS A 62 -8.41 -4.28 12.29
C HIS A 62 -9.13 -5.37 13.09
N LEU A 63 -8.86 -5.43 14.39
CA LEU A 63 -9.46 -6.41 15.29
C LEU A 63 -10.13 -5.69 16.46
N ASP A 64 -11.28 -6.19 16.91
CA ASP A 64 -12.05 -5.58 18.00
C ASP A 64 -11.39 -5.74 19.37
N HIS A 65 -10.36 -6.58 19.47
CA HIS A 65 -9.59 -6.75 20.68
C HIS A 65 -8.20 -7.32 20.40
N SER A 66 -7.22 -6.90 21.17
CA SER A 66 -5.96 -7.63 21.36
C SER A 66 -5.52 -7.47 22.80
N ARG A 67 -5.13 -8.60 23.42
CA ARG A 67 -4.49 -8.57 24.73
C ARG A 67 -3.00 -8.46 24.53
N ARG A 68 -2.41 -7.43 25.14
CA ARG A 68 -0.97 -7.34 25.32
C ARG A 68 -0.52 -8.50 26.23
N GLY A 69 0.20 -9.45 25.68
CA GLY A 69 0.82 -10.54 26.43
C GLY A 69 2.04 -10.05 27.19
N ASP A 70 2.41 -10.79 28.23
CA ASP A 70 3.56 -10.48 29.10
C ASP A 70 4.90 -10.47 28.35
N ASN A 71 4.97 -11.13 27.19
CA ASN A 71 6.15 -11.20 26.32
C ASN A 71 6.19 -10.08 25.25
N SER A 72 5.47 -8.98 25.45
CA SER A 72 5.43 -7.86 24.53
C SER A 72 6.59 -6.88 24.73
N THR A 73 7.07 -6.28 23.65
CA THR A 73 8.07 -5.20 23.68
C THR A 73 7.49 -3.94 23.03
N GLY A 74 7.74 -2.78 23.63
CA GLY A 74 7.34 -1.48 23.09
C GLY A 74 8.00 -1.20 21.74
N VAL A 75 7.26 -0.58 20.82
CA VAL A 75 7.69 -0.26 19.46
C VAL A 75 7.10 1.08 19.09
N MET A 76 7.88 2.03 18.57
CA MET A 76 7.39 3.35 18.17
C MET A 76 6.49 3.99 19.24
N GLU A 77 6.91 3.91 20.51
CA GLU A 77 6.13 4.37 21.67
C GLU A 77 5.85 5.88 21.63
N GLU A 78 6.63 6.62 20.84
CA GLU A 78 6.38 8.03 20.56
C GLU A 78 4.99 8.30 19.97
N LEU A 79 4.36 7.32 19.30
CA LEU A 79 3.03 7.45 18.72
C LEU A 79 1.91 7.42 19.78
N VAL A 80 2.19 6.98 21.00
CA VAL A 80 1.18 6.88 22.07
C VAL A 80 0.64 8.28 22.40
N GLY A 81 -0.68 8.39 22.47
CA GLY A 81 -1.42 9.64 22.65
C GLY A 81 -1.70 10.40 21.35
N TRP A 82 -1.19 9.95 20.20
CA TRP A 82 -1.43 10.64 18.93
C TRP A 82 -2.80 10.27 18.39
N GLY A 83 -3.56 11.28 17.96
CA GLY A 83 -4.83 11.10 17.29
C GLY A 83 -4.64 10.86 15.80
N ILE A 84 -5.26 9.83 15.24
CA ILE A 84 -5.26 9.55 13.81
C ILE A 84 -6.20 10.54 13.11
N ALA A 85 -5.68 11.27 12.13
CA ALA A 85 -6.46 12.18 11.29
C ALA A 85 -7.06 11.44 10.09
N GLY A 86 -6.29 10.56 9.48
CA GLY A 86 -6.73 9.77 8.33
C GLY A 86 -5.72 8.70 7.95
N ILE A 87 -6.19 7.77 7.13
CA ILE A 87 -5.40 6.72 6.49
C ILE A 87 -5.73 6.71 5.00
N GLY A 88 -4.73 6.48 4.16
CA GLY A 88 -4.83 6.44 2.71
C GLY A 88 -3.71 5.63 2.08
N ILE A 89 -3.72 5.48 0.76
CA ILE A 89 -2.60 4.89 0.01
C ILE A 89 -1.88 5.99 -0.76
N LEU A 90 -0.55 5.94 -0.82
CA LEU A 90 0.20 6.85 -1.68
C LEU A 90 -0.07 6.48 -3.15
N PRO A 91 -0.37 7.46 -4.02
CA PRO A 91 -0.71 7.21 -5.42
C PRO A 91 0.33 6.36 -6.15
N GLY A 92 -0.13 5.28 -6.78
CA GLY A 92 0.72 4.35 -7.54
C GLY A 92 1.69 3.50 -6.71
N GLU A 93 1.75 3.71 -5.39
CA GLU A 93 2.71 3.07 -4.48
C GLU A 93 2.03 2.05 -3.56
N ARG A 94 2.76 0.97 -3.20
CA ARG A 94 2.28 0.01 -2.17
C ARG A 94 2.67 0.49 -0.77
N ILE A 95 2.33 1.74 -0.47
CA ILE A 95 2.59 2.41 0.80
C ILE A 95 1.27 2.96 1.32
N ILE A 96 0.84 2.48 2.48
CA ILE A 96 -0.30 3.07 3.20
C ILE A 96 0.25 4.19 4.09
N GLU A 97 -0.34 5.38 4.00
CA GLU A 97 0.00 6.52 4.85
C GLU A 97 -1.07 6.65 5.95
N ILE A 98 -0.61 6.82 7.19
CA ILE A 98 -1.43 7.27 8.32
C ILE A 98 -0.96 8.67 8.70
N THR A 99 -1.90 9.60 8.76
CA THR A 99 -1.70 10.99 9.16
C THR A 99 -2.23 11.23 10.56
N PHE A 100 -1.63 12.19 11.27
CA PHE A 100 -1.95 12.48 12.67
C PHE A 100 -2.48 13.90 12.86
N ARG A 101 -3.39 14.08 13.82
CA ARG A 101 -4.05 15.37 14.10
C ARG A 101 -3.05 16.38 14.65
N GLY A 102 -2.97 17.55 14.01
CA GLY A 102 -2.12 18.65 14.45
C GLY A 102 -0.62 18.34 14.37
N ARG A 103 -0.23 17.36 13.54
CA ARG A 103 1.13 16.84 13.43
C ARG A 103 1.56 16.78 11.97
N GLU A 104 2.82 17.08 11.72
CA GLU A 104 3.42 17.00 10.38
C GLU A 104 3.93 15.59 10.09
N GLU A 105 4.22 14.81 11.14
CA GLU A 105 4.70 13.45 11.02
C GLU A 105 3.68 12.54 10.33
N ARG A 106 4.20 11.54 9.62
CA ARG A 106 3.44 10.55 8.86
C ARG A 106 3.96 9.16 9.16
N LEU A 107 3.05 8.20 9.30
CA LEU A 107 3.41 6.79 9.43
C LEU A 107 3.18 6.10 8.08
N TRP A 108 4.26 5.67 7.45
CA TRP A 108 4.25 5.00 6.15
C TRP A 108 4.44 3.50 6.31
N LEU A 109 3.45 2.73 5.84
CA LEU A 109 3.43 1.28 5.87
C LEU A 109 3.79 0.72 4.50
N GLN A 110 5.06 0.35 4.30
CA GLN A 110 5.59 -0.10 3.02
C GLN A 110 5.46 -1.62 2.85
N PHE A 111 4.79 -2.05 1.78
CA PHE A 111 4.52 -3.47 1.48
C PHE A 111 5.31 -3.99 0.26
N PHE A 112 6.64 -3.88 0.32
CA PHE A 112 7.56 -4.25 -0.77
C PHE A 112 8.24 -5.61 -0.56
N THR A 113 7.46 -6.65 -0.25
CA THR A 113 7.92 -8.04 -0.17
C THR A 113 9.10 -8.18 0.82
N ALA A 114 10.30 -8.53 0.36
CA ALA A 114 11.50 -8.63 1.20
C ALA A 114 11.91 -7.29 1.85
N ARG A 115 11.45 -6.15 1.29
CA ARG A 115 11.70 -4.80 1.79
C ARG A 115 10.49 -4.20 2.51
N SER A 116 9.49 -5.01 2.89
CA SER A 116 8.38 -4.51 3.70
C SER A 116 8.89 -4.00 5.05
N ASN A 117 8.50 -2.78 5.41
CA ASN A 117 8.88 -2.11 6.66
C ASN A 117 7.90 -0.96 6.95
N PHE A 118 7.90 -0.45 8.17
CA PHE A 118 7.05 0.65 8.60
C PHE A 118 7.93 1.79 9.10
N PHE A 119 7.64 3.02 8.69
CA PHE A 119 8.48 4.18 8.93
C PHE A 119 7.66 5.31 9.51
N LEU A 120 8.16 5.91 10.58
CA LEU A 120 7.71 7.22 11.03
C LEU A 120 8.58 8.28 10.39
N ILE A 121 7.97 9.21 9.65
CA ILE A 121 8.64 10.22 8.84
C ILE A 121 8.19 11.60 9.31
N ASP A 122 9.11 12.57 9.39
CA ASP A 122 8.78 13.94 9.76
C ASP A 122 8.28 14.80 8.58
N GLY A 123 7.97 16.07 8.84
CA GLY A 123 7.54 17.02 7.82
C GLY A 123 8.62 17.37 6.79
N ALA A 124 9.90 17.14 7.08
CA ALA A 124 11.01 17.33 6.15
C ALA A 124 11.23 16.09 5.25
N GLY A 125 10.59 14.96 5.56
CA GLY A 125 10.74 13.70 4.84
C GLY A 125 11.85 12.80 5.41
N ASP A 126 12.39 13.11 6.57
CA ASP A 126 13.40 12.30 7.24
C ASP A 126 12.76 11.22 8.11
N VAL A 127 13.40 10.05 8.16
CA VAL A 127 12.94 8.94 9.01
C VAL A 127 13.27 9.24 10.47
N ILE A 128 12.23 9.40 11.29
CA ILE A 128 12.34 9.54 12.75
C ILE A 128 12.51 8.16 13.40
N ASN A 129 11.80 7.14 12.88
CA ASN A 129 11.86 5.77 13.40
C ASN A 129 11.48 4.75 12.32
N ALA A 130 11.89 3.49 12.51
CA ALA A 130 11.50 2.39 11.63
C ALA A 130 11.29 1.09 12.41
N PHE A 131 10.31 0.29 11.98
CA PHE A 131 9.94 -0.93 12.69
C PHE A 131 11.04 -2.00 12.59
N LYS A 132 11.60 -2.19 11.39
CA LYS A 132 12.78 -3.02 11.16
C LYS A 132 14.03 -2.14 11.03
N ASN A 133 15.11 -2.57 11.68
CA ASN A 133 16.44 -1.99 11.56
C ASN A 133 16.49 -0.46 11.78
N ALA A 134 15.76 0.06 12.77
CA ALA A 134 15.63 1.50 13.07
C ALA A 134 16.96 2.27 12.94
N ARG A 135 18.03 1.78 13.59
CA ARG A 135 19.36 2.42 13.58
C ARG A 135 19.96 2.65 12.18
N ALA A 136 19.55 1.85 11.18
CA ALA A 136 20.04 2.00 9.81
C ALA A 136 19.29 3.08 9.02
N HIS A 137 18.12 3.53 9.50
CA HIS A 137 17.22 4.43 8.80
C HIS A 137 17.07 5.80 9.46
N ILE A 138 17.12 5.87 10.79
CA ILE A 138 16.91 7.12 11.54
C ILE A 138 17.85 8.23 11.06
N GLY A 139 17.29 9.43 10.86
CA GLY A 139 18.01 10.64 10.43
C GLY A 139 18.36 10.66 8.94
N LYS A 140 17.80 9.75 8.14
CA LYS A 140 17.98 9.75 6.69
C LYS A 140 16.68 10.16 6.00
N GLY A 141 16.80 10.94 4.93
CA GLY A 141 15.70 11.22 4.03
C GLY A 141 15.12 9.94 3.46
N TYR A 142 13.80 9.77 3.62
CA TYR A 142 13.11 8.62 3.05
C TYR A 142 13.15 8.72 1.53
N GLN A 143 13.80 7.75 0.89
CA GLN A 143 13.95 7.70 -0.55
C GLN A 143 12.77 6.94 -1.16
N LEU A 144 11.71 7.65 -1.52
CA LEU A 144 10.75 7.14 -2.50
C LEU A 144 11.47 7.05 -3.86
N ALA A 145 11.14 6.07 -4.69
CA ALA A 145 11.72 6.00 -6.03
C ALA A 145 11.52 7.34 -6.75
N GLU A 146 12.58 7.89 -7.37
CA GLU A 146 12.58 9.22 -8.01
C GLU A 146 11.41 9.38 -9.00
N ARG A 147 10.99 8.28 -9.63
CA ARG A 147 9.83 8.23 -10.49
C ARG A 147 8.59 7.83 -9.67
N ARG A 148 7.80 8.84 -9.27
CA ARG A 148 6.43 8.61 -8.79
C ARG A 148 5.65 7.87 -9.85
N LEU A 149 5.06 6.75 -9.46
CA LEU A 149 4.15 6.03 -10.33
C LEU A 149 2.85 6.82 -10.46
N PRO A 150 2.28 6.93 -11.67
CA PRO A 150 0.97 7.55 -11.82
C PRO A 150 -0.07 6.75 -11.03
N ASP A 151 -1.05 7.44 -10.45
CA ASP A 151 -2.19 6.77 -9.83
C ASP A 151 -2.95 5.98 -10.92
N PRO A 152 -3.14 4.67 -10.78
CA PRO A 152 -3.97 3.93 -11.73
C PRO A 152 -5.42 4.44 -11.80
N PHE A 153 -5.94 5.08 -10.75
CA PHE A 153 -7.29 5.64 -10.75
C PHE A 153 -7.39 6.99 -11.48
N GLU A 154 -6.29 7.73 -11.58
CA GLU A 154 -6.26 9.04 -12.26
C GLU A 154 -5.66 8.96 -13.67
N MET A 155 -5.26 7.77 -14.12
CA MET A 155 -4.61 7.61 -15.41
C MET A 155 -5.59 7.84 -16.59
N PRO A 156 -5.28 8.78 -17.51
CA PRO A 156 -6.10 8.98 -18.70
C PRO A 156 -6.13 7.73 -19.59
N PRO A 157 -7.26 7.40 -20.24
CA PRO A 157 -7.36 6.25 -21.15
C PRO A 157 -6.31 6.24 -22.25
N GLY A 158 -5.96 7.43 -22.76
CA GLY A 158 -4.94 7.60 -23.80
C GLY A 158 -3.55 7.09 -23.40
N ASN A 159 -3.24 7.01 -22.10
CA ASN A 159 -1.95 6.51 -21.62
C ASN A 159 -1.84 4.98 -21.78
N PHE A 160 -2.91 4.24 -21.52
CA PHE A 160 -2.93 2.78 -21.74
C PHE A 160 -2.80 2.45 -23.21
N THR A 161 -3.58 3.14 -24.05
CA THR A 161 -3.49 3.02 -25.51
C THR A 161 -2.09 3.33 -26.02
N ALA A 162 -1.49 4.44 -25.57
CA ALA A 162 -0.15 4.84 -25.99
C ALA A 162 0.93 3.83 -25.57
N VAL A 163 0.85 3.29 -24.34
CA VAL A 163 1.79 2.26 -23.86
C VAL A 163 1.69 1.00 -24.71
N LEU A 164 0.48 0.50 -24.95
CA LEU A 164 0.27 -0.68 -25.80
C LEU A 164 0.79 -0.43 -27.22
N GLN A 165 0.44 0.69 -27.84
CA GLN A 165 0.90 1.04 -29.19
C GLN A 165 2.42 1.18 -29.28
N SER A 166 3.07 1.76 -28.27
CA SER A 166 4.53 1.89 -28.21
C SER A 166 5.26 0.55 -28.01
N ALA A 167 4.56 -0.46 -27.50
CA ALA A 167 5.06 -1.81 -27.25
C ALA A 167 4.54 -2.81 -28.31
N SER A 168 4.34 -2.37 -29.56
CA SER A 168 3.77 -3.21 -30.64
C SER A 168 4.55 -4.49 -30.94
N GLY A 169 5.85 -4.51 -30.64
CA GLY A 169 6.72 -5.69 -30.78
C GLY A 169 6.64 -6.69 -29.61
N ASP A 170 5.92 -6.36 -28.54
CA ASP A 170 5.77 -7.19 -27.34
C ASP A 170 4.41 -7.91 -27.31
N THR A 171 4.27 -8.87 -26.38
CA THR A 171 2.97 -9.45 -26.04
C THR A 171 2.19 -8.51 -25.12
N ILE A 172 0.86 -8.63 -25.08
CA ILE A 172 0.00 -7.86 -24.19
C ILE A 172 0.50 -7.94 -22.75
N GLY A 173 0.83 -9.15 -22.27
CA GLY A 173 1.29 -9.35 -20.92
C GLY A 173 2.61 -8.64 -20.61
N LYS A 174 3.53 -8.56 -21.57
CA LYS A 174 4.80 -7.83 -21.42
C LYS A 174 4.59 -6.31 -21.50
N ALA A 175 3.73 -5.84 -22.40
CA ALA A 175 3.39 -4.43 -22.50
C ALA A 175 2.71 -3.91 -21.21
N LEU A 176 1.70 -4.66 -20.72
CA LEU A 176 0.99 -4.31 -19.48
C LEU A 176 1.87 -4.44 -18.22
N LYS A 177 2.98 -5.20 -18.27
CA LYS A 177 3.96 -5.23 -17.18
C LYS A 177 4.70 -3.90 -16.98
N GLY A 178 4.64 -2.98 -17.95
CA GLY A 178 5.12 -1.61 -17.78
C GLY A 178 4.38 -0.85 -16.67
N PHE A 179 3.14 -1.25 -16.37
CA PHE A 179 2.39 -0.74 -15.23
C PHE A 179 2.77 -1.53 -13.97
N GLN A 180 3.54 -0.92 -13.06
CA GLN A 180 4.06 -1.61 -11.87
C GLN A 180 2.95 -2.09 -10.92
N TYR A 181 1.77 -1.47 -10.98
CA TYR A 181 0.57 -1.91 -10.26
C TYR A 181 -0.20 -3.03 -10.98
N LEU A 182 0.26 -3.60 -12.10
CA LEU A 182 -0.40 -4.76 -12.73
C LEU A 182 0.37 -6.05 -12.45
N SER A 183 -0.10 -6.81 -11.47
CA SER A 183 0.42 -8.14 -11.17
C SER A 183 0.09 -9.16 -12.27
N LYS A 184 0.82 -10.28 -12.33
CA LYS A 184 0.58 -11.32 -13.35
C LYS A 184 -0.85 -11.89 -13.28
N PRO A 185 -1.43 -12.16 -12.08
CA PRO A 185 -2.83 -12.54 -11.96
C PRO A 185 -3.79 -11.49 -12.52
N LEU A 186 -3.57 -10.20 -12.24
CA LEU A 186 -4.44 -9.14 -12.78
C LEU A 186 -4.33 -8.99 -14.29
N ILE A 187 -3.13 -9.08 -14.85
CA ILE A 187 -2.95 -9.06 -16.31
C ILE A 187 -3.75 -10.20 -16.95
N ARG A 188 -3.70 -11.41 -16.37
CA ARG A 188 -4.48 -12.56 -16.86
C ARG A 188 -5.98 -12.30 -16.76
N GLU A 189 -6.44 -11.77 -15.64
CA GLU A 189 -7.85 -11.42 -15.44
C GLU A 189 -8.32 -10.34 -16.43
N LEU A 190 -7.52 -9.28 -16.65
CA LEU A 190 -7.82 -8.22 -17.61
C LEU A 190 -7.92 -8.76 -19.04
N CYS A 191 -6.94 -9.58 -19.45
CA CYS A 191 -6.96 -10.21 -20.76
C CYS A 191 -8.17 -11.14 -20.91
N PHE A 192 -8.48 -11.94 -19.88
CA PHE A 192 -9.62 -12.84 -19.87
C PHE A 192 -10.95 -12.08 -20.06
N ARG A 193 -11.16 -10.96 -19.36
CA ARG A 193 -12.36 -10.11 -19.53
C ARG A 193 -12.49 -9.49 -20.92
N CYS A 194 -11.38 -9.33 -21.63
CA CYS A 194 -11.35 -8.83 -23.00
C CYS A 194 -11.36 -9.96 -24.04
N GLU A 195 -11.46 -11.23 -23.62
CA GLU A 195 -11.35 -12.40 -24.49
C GLU A 195 -10.01 -12.47 -25.24
N LEU A 196 -8.93 -12.02 -24.60
CA LEU A 196 -7.57 -12.01 -25.13
C LEU A 196 -6.65 -12.97 -24.34
N ALA A 197 -5.62 -13.49 -25.01
CA ALA A 197 -4.52 -14.19 -24.35
C ALA A 197 -3.39 -13.20 -24.03
N PRO A 198 -2.78 -13.22 -22.82
CA PRO A 198 -1.63 -12.38 -22.49
C PRO A 198 -0.42 -12.55 -23.43
N GLU A 199 -0.33 -13.70 -24.10
CA GLU A 199 0.71 -14.06 -25.06
C GLU A 199 0.45 -13.49 -26.47
N THR A 200 -0.75 -12.97 -26.74
CA THR A 200 -1.08 -12.33 -28.02
C THR A 200 -0.14 -11.14 -28.26
N PRO A 201 0.50 -11.03 -29.44
CA PRO A 201 1.29 -9.84 -29.81
C PRO A 201 0.41 -8.59 -29.84
N VAL A 202 0.91 -7.47 -29.33
CA VAL A 202 0.14 -6.21 -29.33
C VAL A 202 -0.16 -5.74 -30.77
N SER A 203 0.76 -6.00 -31.71
CA SER A 203 0.57 -5.74 -33.13
C SER A 203 -0.61 -6.50 -33.78
N ALA A 204 -1.10 -7.57 -33.15
CA ALA A 204 -2.26 -8.32 -33.63
C ALA A 204 -3.60 -7.75 -33.14
N LEU A 205 -3.60 -6.74 -32.26
CA LEU A 205 -4.81 -6.13 -31.73
C LEU A 205 -5.38 -5.09 -32.69
N SER A 206 -6.69 -5.17 -32.92
CA SER A 206 -7.46 -4.09 -33.54
C SER A 206 -7.56 -2.88 -32.60
N GLY A 207 -7.81 -1.69 -33.16
CA GLY A 207 -8.03 -0.47 -32.37
C GLY A 207 -9.16 -0.62 -31.34
N ALA A 208 -10.23 -1.36 -31.69
CA ALA A 208 -11.33 -1.65 -30.78
C ALA A 208 -10.91 -2.53 -29.59
N GLN A 209 -10.05 -3.54 -29.83
CA GLN A 209 -9.50 -4.38 -28.75
C GLN A 209 -8.56 -3.59 -27.84
N ILE A 210 -7.75 -2.67 -28.40
CA ILE A 210 -6.90 -1.79 -27.59
C ILE A 210 -7.75 -0.86 -26.72
N ALA A 211 -8.81 -0.28 -27.28
CA ALA A 211 -9.74 0.57 -26.53
C ALA A 211 -10.45 -0.20 -25.42
N LEU A 212 -10.98 -1.39 -25.73
CA LEU A 212 -11.63 -2.25 -24.74
C LEU A 212 -10.68 -2.63 -23.60
N LEU A 213 -9.43 -3.00 -23.91
CA LEU A 213 -8.43 -3.34 -22.92
C LEU A 213 -8.07 -2.13 -22.05
N ALA A 214 -7.93 -0.95 -22.64
CA ALA A 214 -7.65 0.29 -21.92
C ALA A 214 -8.82 0.68 -20.98
N ASP A 215 -10.06 0.56 -21.45
CA ASP A 215 -11.25 0.84 -20.63
C ASP A 215 -11.40 -0.18 -19.49
N THR A 216 -11.11 -1.45 -19.74
CA THR A 216 -11.17 -2.51 -18.71
C THR A 216 -10.08 -2.35 -17.64
N CYS A 217 -8.99 -1.63 -17.95
CA CYS A 217 -7.98 -1.28 -16.95
C CYS A 217 -8.44 -0.20 -15.96
N ARG A 218 -9.59 0.45 -16.18
CA ARG A 218 -10.25 1.35 -15.23
C ARG A 218 -11.00 0.49 -14.20
N VAL A 219 -10.30 0.09 -13.13
CA VAL A 219 -10.86 -0.68 -12.00
C VAL A 219 -11.68 0.23 -11.08
#